data_AF-A0A3Q9FW55-F1
#
_entry.id   AF-A0A3Q9FW55-F1
#
_cell.length_a   1.000
_cell.length_b   1.000
_cell.length_c   1.000
_cell.angle_alpha   90.00
_cell.angle_beta   90.00
_cell.angle_gamma   90.00
#
_symmetry.space_group_name_H-M   'P 1'
#
loop_
_entity.id
_entity.type
_entity.pdbx_description
1 polymer ?
#
loop_
_entity_poly.entity_id
_entity_poly.type
_entity_poly.pdbx_seq_one_letter_code
_entity_poly.pdbx_strand_id
1 'polypeptide(L)'
;MHPMQHKEYVRWLRVNRPAASVMALLSLIGGALLACAFSMMGPEDSAPVAGPGPCVPGTCPGAYPEPNNGPVTSRDNGLNIFVGGDYTVRQAAADAEGRIVVLGDFDVSKAAGVPPVYNVGVVGTGSRVPPENGSPFLRIGGDLKVAAGQRLVAEEGAVSGTVAYAGSVHTGTVSPKAVRDVGAVALYAPLREEVTSASGCYAYDRGVARRSTGTAVNLGAATVFTGDGRSRLQVFNAPFDLVAPGGGAQELLFRAVPDGATVLVNVTNPEGGTTRAVNTSSGRLAGVRRERLLWNFPDAKEVRLTGAGQLDGTVLVGRRASVTRVTMAGVNGRFFTAGSLIHESGAGAVGQALHAYPFDGSLPDCGTTVPADPADSGEPLPLPMPSGPAAPAVGPAGLAGAPGASWSAAPDTPGAQVAGDGHELARTGPPMGAYMAAGTALVAAGAGLALVVLFRTRMRVVE
;
A
#
# COMPACT_ATOMS: atom_id res chain seq x y z
N MET A 1 -71.35 -62.40 42.68
CA MET A 1 -72.59 -61.87 42.10
C MET A 1 -72.23 -60.86 41.01
N HIS A 2 -72.41 -61.24 39.74
CA HIS A 2 -72.58 -60.35 38.58
C HIS A 2 -74.07 -59.93 38.52
N PRO A 3 -74.55 -58.91 37.73
CA PRO A 3 -74.06 -58.53 36.39
C PRO A 3 -74.23 -57.04 35.90
N MET A 4 -73.73 -56.81 34.67
CA MET A 4 -74.22 -55.94 33.56
C MET A 4 -74.26 -54.38 33.70
N GLN A 5 -73.47 -53.62 32.93
CA GLN A 5 -73.51 -53.27 31.47
C GLN A 5 -74.52 -52.16 31.12
N HIS A 6 -74.04 -51.00 30.64
CA HIS A 6 -74.49 -50.43 29.37
C HIS A 6 -73.49 -49.43 28.76
N LYS A 7 -73.32 -49.55 27.45
CA LYS A 7 -72.52 -48.73 26.51
C LYS A 7 -73.28 -47.45 26.10
N GLU A 8 -72.55 -46.40 25.71
CA GLU A 8 -72.57 -45.70 24.40
C GLU A 8 -71.73 -44.39 24.48
N TYR A 9 -70.61 -44.19 23.76
CA TYR A 9 -70.39 -43.77 22.35
C TYR A 9 -70.78 -42.32 21.99
N VAL A 10 -69.82 -41.37 22.01
CA VAL A 10 -69.63 -40.24 21.04
C VAL A 10 -68.15 -39.77 21.16
N ARG A 11 -67.23 -40.12 20.27
CA ARG A 11 -66.85 -39.52 18.96
C ARG A 11 -66.13 -38.15 19.03
N TRP A 12 -64.80 -38.24 18.82
CA TRP A 12 -63.90 -37.31 18.11
C TRP A 12 -63.78 -35.83 18.52
N LEU A 13 -62.55 -35.44 18.90
CA LEU A 13 -61.74 -34.43 18.19
C LEU A 13 -60.27 -34.54 18.64
N ARG A 14 -59.45 -35.20 17.82
CA ARG A 14 -57.98 -35.03 17.84
C ARG A 14 -57.70 -33.64 17.28
N VAL A 15 -57.34 -32.69 18.14
CA VAL A 15 -56.73 -31.44 17.69
C VAL A 15 -55.26 -31.72 17.40
N ASN A 16 -54.97 -31.76 16.10
CA ASN A 16 -53.63 -31.75 15.53
C ASN A 16 -52.79 -30.62 16.13
N ARG A 17 -51.77 -30.97 16.91
CA ARG A 17 -50.64 -30.10 17.23
C ARG A 17 -49.41 -30.43 16.34
N PRO A 18 -49.37 -30.02 15.06
CA PRO A 18 -48.09 -29.90 14.37
C PRO A 18 -48.00 -28.55 13.64
N ALA A 19 -47.85 -27.46 14.38
CA ALA A 19 -47.54 -26.17 13.76
C ALA A 19 -46.66 -25.28 14.66
N ALA A 20 -46.83 -25.37 15.99
CA ALA A 20 -46.05 -24.55 16.92
C ALA A 20 -44.58 -25.01 17.08
N SER A 21 -44.28 -26.29 16.90
CA SER A 21 -42.94 -26.84 17.15
C SER A 21 -41.98 -26.74 15.96
N VAL A 22 -42.49 -26.50 14.74
CA VAL A 22 -41.65 -26.41 13.52
C VAL A 22 -41.15 -24.97 13.29
N MET A 23 -41.90 -23.95 13.73
CA MET A 23 -41.50 -22.54 13.58
C MET A 23 -40.43 -22.10 14.60
N ALA A 24 -40.36 -22.72 15.78
CA ALA A 24 -39.32 -22.41 16.77
C ALA A 24 -37.92 -22.90 16.36
N LEU A 25 -37.84 -24.02 15.63
CA LEU A 25 -36.57 -24.59 15.19
C LEU A 25 -35.96 -23.84 13.98
N LEU A 26 -36.81 -23.33 13.08
CA LEU A 26 -36.38 -22.50 11.93
C LEU A 26 -35.88 -21.11 12.37
N SER A 27 -36.38 -20.58 13.50
CA SER A 27 -35.94 -19.30 14.07
C SER A 27 -34.53 -19.37 14.66
N LEU A 28 -34.19 -20.50 15.28
CA LEU A 28 -32.87 -20.73 15.88
C LEU A 28 -31.80 -21.06 14.83
N ILE A 29 -32.15 -21.78 13.77
CA ILE A 29 -31.22 -22.08 12.66
C ILE A 29 -31.02 -20.85 11.76
N GLY A 30 -32.08 -20.07 11.50
CA GLY A 30 -31.97 -18.80 10.76
C GLY A 30 -31.23 -17.71 11.53
N GLY A 31 -31.41 -17.63 12.85
CA GLY A 31 -30.70 -16.70 13.73
C GLY A 31 -29.21 -17.03 13.89
N ALA A 32 -28.85 -18.31 13.98
CA ALA A 32 -27.44 -18.74 14.05
C ALA A 32 -26.71 -18.54 12.70
N LEU A 33 -27.39 -18.78 11.57
CA LEU A 33 -26.80 -18.56 10.24
C LEU A 33 -26.66 -17.06 9.90
N LEU A 34 -27.59 -16.19 10.34
CA LEU A 34 -27.41 -14.73 10.21
C LEU A 34 -26.37 -14.17 11.20
N ALA A 35 -26.31 -14.67 12.44
CA ALA A 35 -25.31 -14.21 13.41
C ALA A 35 -23.87 -14.59 13.00
N CYS A 36 -23.67 -15.74 12.36
CA CYS A 36 -22.39 -16.13 11.77
C CYS A 36 -22.04 -15.33 10.50
N ALA A 37 -23.03 -14.86 9.73
CA ALA A 37 -22.79 -14.02 8.56
C ALA A 37 -22.42 -12.57 8.91
N PHE A 38 -22.88 -12.04 10.06
CA PHE A 38 -22.61 -10.67 10.50
C PHE A 38 -21.38 -10.52 11.42
N SER A 39 -20.75 -11.62 11.84
CA SER A 39 -19.56 -11.58 12.71
C SER A 39 -18.22 -11.61 11.94
N MET A 40 -18.23 -11.53 10.60
CA MET A 40 -17.01 -11.47 9.76
C MET A 40 -16.73 -10.10 9.15
N MET A 41 -17.59 -9.10 9.38
CA MET A 41 -17.28 -7.72 9.05
C MET A 41 -16.52 -7.12 10.24
N GLY A 42 -15.19 -7.27 10.22
CA GLY A 42 -14.31 -6.43 11.01
C GLY A 42 -14.57 -4.95 10.70
N PRO A 43 -14.02 -4.00 11.49
CA PRO A 43 -14.13 -2.58 11.20
C PRO A 43 -13.75 -2.39 9.73
N GLU A 44 -14.68 -1.86 8.94
CA GLU A 44 -14.44 -1.63 7.52
C GLU A 44 -13.15 -0.83 7.39
N ASP A 45 -12.12 -1.43 6.79
CA ASP A 45 -10.99 -0.68 6.25
C ASP A 45 -11.66 0.25 5.23
N SER A 46 -11.94 1.48 5.65
CA SER A 46 -12.34 2.56 4.76
C SER A 46 -11.44 2.53 3.54
N ALA A 47 -11.99 2.79 2.36
CA ALA A 47 -11.23 2.80 1.11
C ALA A 47 -9.84 3.42 1.34
N PRO A 48 -8.73 2.75 0.93
CA PRO A 48 -7.39 3.23 1.21
C PRO A 48 -7.28 4.69 0.81
N VAL A 49 -6.83 5.54 1.73
CA VAL A 49 -6.55 6.93 1.38
C VAL A 49 -5.44 6.89 0.32
N ALA A 50 -5.69 7.54 -0.81
CA ALA A 50 -4.69 7.67 -1.86
C ALA A 50 -3.42 8.32 -1.27
N GLY A 51 -2.27 7.67 -1.46
CA GLY A 51 -0.96 8.22 -1.10
C GLY A 51 -0.50 8.06 0.36
N PRO A 52 0.67 8.64 0.69
CA PRO A 52 1.47 8.31 1.87
C PRO A 52 0.85 8.70 3.22
N GLY A 53 0.08 9.79 3.29
CA GLY A 53 -0.81 10.14 4.39
C GLY A 53 -0.23 10.27 5.82
N PRO A 54 -0.98 10.89 6.75
CA PRO A 54 -0.59 10.97 8.15
C PRO A 54 -0.68 9.59 8.83
N CYS A 55 -0.34 9.54 10.12
CA CYS A 55 -0.66 8.38 10.94
C CYS A 55 -2.19 8.14 10.99
N VAL A 56 -2.63 6.92 10.72
CA VAL A 56 -4.06 6.55 10.65
C VAL A 56 -4.50 5.96 12.00
N PRO A 57 -5.77 6.17 12.44
CA PRO A 57 -6.23 5.81 13.79
C PRO A 57 -5.69 4.48 14.32
N GLY A 58 -4.89 4.65 15.35
CA GLY A 58 -4.20 3.69 16.23
C GLY A 58 -3.68 4.50 17.42
N THR A 59 -2.71 4.01 18.17
CA THR A 59 -2.01 4.81 19.19
C THR A 59 -0.86 5.62 18.58
N CYS A 60 -1.15 6.57 17.68
CA CYS A 60 -0.12 7.40 17.02
C CYS A 60 0.76 8.14 18.04
N PRO A 61 2.09 8.18 17.87
CA PRO A 61 2.95 8.91 18.78
C PRO A 61 2.81 10.42 18.58
N GLY A 62 2.93 11.21 19.65
CA GLY A 62 2.94 12.68 19.54
C GLY A 62 4.14 13.23 18.78
N ALA A 63 5.27 12.51 18.83
CA ALA A 63 6.43 12.72 17.99
C ALA A 63 7.01 11.36 17.61
N TYR A 64 7.30 11.15 16.33
CA TYR A 64 7.92 9.90 15.89
C TYR A 64 9.37 9.83 16.38
N PRO A 65 9.79 8.70 16.98
CA PRO A 65 11.15 8.54 17.45
C PRO A 65 12.13 8.44 16.28
N GLU A 66 13.43 8.59 16.55
CA GLU A 66 14.45 8.13 15.60
C GLU A 66 14.50 6.60 15.56
N PRO A 67 15.09 6.00 14.50
CA PRO A 67 15.27 4.55 14.43
C PRO A 67 15.89 4.00 15.72
N ASN A 68 15.17 3.07 16.36
CA ASN A 68 15.55 2.49 17.64
C ASN A 68 15.05 1.04 17.75
N ASN A 69 15.52 0.33 18.77
CA ASN A 69 15.13 -1.05 19.10
C ASN A 69 14.38 -1.14 20.44
N GLY A 70 13.78 -0.03 20.89
CA GLY A 70 13.04 0.06 22.14
C GLY A 70 11.67 -0.62 22.10
N PRO A 71 10.89 -0.53 23.19
CA PRO A 71 9.55 -1.10 23.25
C PRO A 71 8.59 -0.39 22.30
N VAL A 72 7.64 -1.15 21.74
CA VAL A 72 6.51 -0.59 20.98
C VAL A 72 5.52 0.05 21.94
N THR A 73 5.36 1.37 21.84
CA THR A 73 4.47 2.20 22.69
C THR A 73 3.41 2.94 21.88
N SER A 74 3.50 2.86 20.56
CA SER A 74 2.65 3.59 19.62
C SER A 74 2.43 2.76 18.37
N ARG A 75 1.38 3.07 17.61
CA ARG A 75 0.93 2.26 16.48
C ARG A 75 0.34 3.12 15.37
N ASP A 76 0.52 2.66 14.14
CA ASP A 76 0.07 3.32 12.93
C ASP A 76 -0.52 2.29 11.97
N ASN A 77 -1.83 2.40 11.72
CA ASN A 77 -2.54 1.53 10.78
C ASN A 77 -2.44 2.01 9.32
N GLY A 78 -1.75 3.12 9.07
CA GLY A 78 -1.55 3.69 7.75
C GLY A 78 -0.72 2.76 6.88
N LEU A 79 -1.03 2.75 5.58
CA LEU A 79 -0.23 2.05 4.60
C LEU A 79 1.16 2.69 4.56
N ASN A 80 2.19 1.91 4.93
CA ASN A 80 3.56 2.39 4.93
C ASN A 80 4.24 2.14 3.60
N ILE A 81 4.06 0.93 3.06
CA ILE A 81 4.70 0.47 1.83
C ILE A 81 3.64 -0.02 0.85
N PHE A 82 3.60 0.57 -0.33
CA PHE A 82 2.80 0.14 -1.46
C PHE A 82 3.67 -0.19 -2.67
N VAL A 83 3.46 -1.37 -3.24
CA VAL A 83 4.13 -1.83 -4.46
C VAL A 83 3.08 -2.26 -5.48
N GLY A 84 2.99 -1.52 -6.59
CA GLY A 84 2.04 -1.78 -7.67
C GLY A 84 2.40 -2.96 -8.57
N GLY A 85 3.67 -3.37 -8.57
CA GLY A 85 4.19 -4.58 -9.22
C GLY A 85 4.65 -5.64 -8.21
N ASP A 86 5.77 -6.29 -8.51
CA ASP A 86 6.37 -7.34 -7.67
C ASP A 86 7.29 -6.75 -6.61
N TYR A 87 7.37 -7.40 -5.45
CA TYR A 87 8.31 -7.07 -4.39
C TYR A 87 9.27 -8.24 -4.14
N THR A 88 10.54 -8.04 -4.50
CA THR A 88 11.60 -9.02 -4.27
C THR A 88 12.58 -8.58 -3.17
N VAL A 89 12.94 -9.52 -2.32
CA VAL A 89 13.95 -9.35 -1.26
C VAL A 89 15.16 -10.21 -1.60
N ARG A 90 16.34 -9.57 -1.66
CA ARG A 90 17.62 -10.20 -2.05
C ARG A 90 18.73 -9.84 -1.08
N GLN A 91 19.87 -10.51 -1.27
CA GLN A 91 21.10 -10.24 -0.49
C GLN A 91 20.81 -10.20 1.02
N ALA A 92 21.33 -9.21 1.76
CA ALA A 92 21.19 -9.11 3.20
C ALA A 92 20.12 -8.11 3.70
N ALA A 93 19.19 -7.67 2.84
CA ALA A 93 18.08 -6.80 3.26
C ALA A 93 17.26 -7.44 4.39
N ALA A 94 16.96 -6.71 5.45
CA ALA A 94 16.50 -7.30 6.71
C ALA A 94 15.03 -7.03 7.02
N ASP A 95 14.55 -5.82 6.74
CA ASP A 95 13.37 -5.32 7.44
C ASP A 95 12.47 -4.44 6.54
N ALA A 96 11.16 -4.54 6.71
CA ALA A 96 10.18 -3.58 6.21
C ALA A 96 9.07 -3.34 7.25
N GLU A 97 9.01 -2.14 7.79
CA GLU A 97 8.11 -1.78 8.88
C GLU A 97 6.77 -1.23 8.37
N GLY A 98 5.72 -1.34 9.20
CA GLY A 98 4.39 -0.78 8.93
C GLY A 98 3.47 -1.71 8.14
N ARG A 99 2.30 -1.20 7.71
CA ARG A 99 1.41 -1.97 6.84
C ARG A 99 1.97 -1.99 5.42
N ILE A 100 2.03 -3.17 4.81
CA ILE A 100 2.62 -3.40 3.48
C ILE A 100 1.59 -4.02 2.55
N VAL A 101 1.49 -3.48 1.33
CA VAL A 101 0.66 -4.03 0.25
C VAL A 101 1.49 -4.19 -1.01
N VAL A 102 1.39 -5.36 -1.62
CA VAL A 102 2.03 -5.71 -2.90
C VAL A 102 0.97 -6.26 -3.83
N LEU A 103 0.74 -5.60 -4.97
CA LEU A 103 -0.28 -6.05 -5.92
C LEU A 103 0.19 -7.28 -6.72
N GLY A 104 1.50 -7.41 -6.97
CA GLY A 104 2.10 -8.56 -7.64
C GLY A 104 2.60 -9.64 -6.68
N ASP A 105 3.65 -10.34 -7.09
CA ASP A 105 4.30 -11.41 -6.33
C ASP A 105 5.19 -10.85 -5.20
N PHE A 106 5.31 -11.61 -4.11
CA PHE A 106 6.27 -11.35 -3.04
C PHE A 106 7.27 -12.50 -2.93
N ASP A 107 8.55 -12.21 -3.09
CA ASP A 107 9.60 -13.24 -3.16
C ASP A 107 10.83 -12.92 -2.30
N VAL A 108 11.09 -13.76 -1.31
CA VAL A 108 12.25 -13.69 -0.43
C VAL A 108 13.27 -14.76 -0.83
N SER A 109 14.40 -14.30 -1.38
CA SER A 109 15.54 -15.15 -1.75
C SER A 109 16.85 -14.42 -1.44
N LYS A 110 17.17 -14.38 -0.15
CA LYS A 110 18.38 -13.78 0.41
C LYS A 110 19.64 -14.59 0.06
N ALA A 111 20.81 -13.95 0.12
CA ALA A 111 22.07 -14.61 -0.21
C ALA A 111 22.44 -15.72 0.78
N ALA A 112 23.36 -16.62 0.39
CA ALA A 112 23.94 -17.56 1.34
C ALA A 112 24.86 -16.83 2.34
N GLY A 113 24.89 -17.29 3.59
CA GLY A 113 25.79 -16.74 4.63
C GLY A 113 25.34 -15.45 5.29
N VAL A 114 24.17 -14.91 4.95
CA VAL A 114 23.54 -13.77 5.64
C VAL A 114 22.41 -14.25 6.56
N PRO A 115 21.94 -13.44 7.53
CA PRO A 115 20.79 -13.82 8.36
C PRO A 115 19.59 -14.22 7.49
N PRO A 116 18.95 -15.37 7.70
CA PRO A 116 17.95 -15.93 6.78
C PRO A 116 16.53 -15.37 6.98
N VAL A 117 16.38 -14.33 7.79
CA VAL A 117 15.08 -13.75 8.17
C VAL A 117 14.85 -12.44 7.42
N TYR A 118 13.61 -12.23 6.98
CA TYR A 118 13.10 -10.92 6.58
C TYR A 118 11.90 -10.57 7.48
N ASN A 119 11.94 -9.45 8.20
CA ASN A 119 10.83 -9.04 9.06
C ASN A 119 9.92 -8.04 8.34
N VAL A 120 8.61 -8.17 8.56
CA VAL A 120 7.58 -7.30 8.02
C VAL A 120 6.65 -6.78 9.12
N GLY A 121 6.24 -5.53 9.01
CA GLY A 121 5.30 -4.88 9.94
C GLY A 121 5.94 -4.37 11.22
N VAL A 122 6.59 -5.25 11.98
CA VAL A 122 7.45 -4.89 13.13
C VAL A 122 8.88 -5.32 12.83
N VAL A 123 9.83 -4.44 13.11
CA VAL A 123 11.25 -4.62 12.73
C VAL A 123 12.16 -4.36 13.91
N GLY A 124 13.33 -5.00 13.93
CA GLY A 124 14.24 -4.96 15.08
C GLY A 124 14.83 -3.57 15.35
N THR A 125 15.06 -2.77 14.32
CA THR A 125 15.42 -1.34 14.45
C THR A 125 14.62 -0.55 13.43
N GLY A 126 13.87 0.44 13.90
CA GLY A 126 12.98 1.24 13.07
C GLY A 126 12.25 2.29 13.89
N SER A 127 11.12 2.79 13.39
CA SER A 127 10.27 3.72 14.15
C SER A 127 9.69 3.09 15.41
N ARG A 128 9.53 1.75 15.43
CA ARG A 128 8.83 0.99 16.47
C ARG A 128 7.36 1.41 16.59
N VAL A 129 6.75 1.76 15.46
CA VAL A 129 5.34 2.15 15.31
C VAL A 129 4.64 1.21 14.30
N PRO A 130 4.52 -0.09 14.61
CA PRO A 130 3.85 -1.05 13.73
C PRO A 130 2.33 -0.83 13.70
N PRO A 131 1.60 -1.52 12.80
CA PRO A 131 0.14 -1.56 12.86
C PRO A 131 -0.38 -2.24 14.14
N GLU A 132 -1.69 -2.17 14.36
CA GLU A 132 -2.35 -2.86 15.48
C GLU A 132 -2.13 -4.38 15.44
N ASN A 133 -2.06 -5.01 16.63
CA ASN A 133 -1.91 -6.45 16.71
C ASN A 133 -3.10 -7.17 16.06
N GLY A 134 -2.81 -8.21 15.30
CA GLY A 134 -3.83 -8.96 14.53
C GLY A 134 -4.34 -8.23 13.29
N SER A 135 -3.91 -6.99 13.04
CA SER A 135 -4.20 -6.29 11.78
C SER A 135 -3.24 -6.74 10.66
N PRO A 136 -3.54 -6.40 9.40
CA PRO A 136 -2.66 -6.72 8.28
C PRO A 136 -1.29 -6.05 8.40
N PHE A 137 -0.23 -6.87 8.44
CA PHE A 137 1.15 -6.40 8.27
C PHE A 137 1.58 -6.53 6.80
N LEU A 138 1.16 -7.60 6.11
CA LEU A 138 1.48 -7.82 4.71
C LEU A 138 0.29 -8.41 3.94
N ARG A 139 -0.09 -7.78 2.84
CA ARG A 139 -1.07 -8.27 1.85
C ARG A 139 -0.43 -8.38 0.47
N ILE A 140 -0.62 -9.53 -0.18
CA ILE A 140 0.01 -9.87 -1.47
C ILE A 140 -1.07 -10.27 -2.48
N GLY A 141 -1.05 -9.69 -3.67
CA GLY A 141 -1.99 -10.01 -4.76
C GLY A 141 -1.58 -11.22 -5.59
N GLY A 142 -0.27 -11.50 -5.67
CA GLY A 142 0.30 -12.65 -6.36
C GLY A 142 0.71 -13.79 -5.43
N ASP A 143 1.69 -14.56 -5.88
CA ASP A 143 2.28 -15.67 -5.13
C ASP A 143 3.17 -15.19 -3.98
N LEU A 144 3.30 -16.03 -2.95
CA LEU A 144 4.22 -15.83 -1.83
C LEU A 144 5.34 -16.87 -1.85
N LYS A 145 6.55 -16.46 -2.21
CA LYS A 145 7.70 -17.35 -2.32
C LYS A 145 8.73 -17.00 -1.24
N VAL A 146 9.08 -17.96 -0.40
CA VAL A 146 10.19 -17.84 0.55
C VAL A 146 11.16 -18.99 0.29
N ALA A 147 12.41 -18.66 -0.01
CA ALA A 147 13.43 -19.63 -0.36
C ALA A 147 13.68 -20.63 0.80
N ALA A 148 14.11 -21.84 0.44
CA ALA A 148 14.38 -22.90 1.41
C ALA A 148 15.41 -22.44 2.46
N GLY A 149 15.12 -22.73 3.74
CA GLY A 149 15.96 -22.31 4.86
C GLY A 149 15.80 -20.83 5.27
N GLN A 150 14.97 -20.06 4.57
CA GLN A 150 14.67 -18.66 4.90
C GLN A 150 13.29 -18.52 5.53
N ARG A 151 13.06 -17.38 6.20
CA ARG A 151 11.82 -17.10 6.93
C ARG A 151 11.35 -15.67 6.69
N LEU A 152 10.05 -15.53 6.49
CA LEU A 152 9.33 -14.26 6.57
C LEU A 152 8.68 -14.17 7.95
N VAL A 153 8.91 -13.08 8.69
CA VAL A 153 8.45 -12.94 10.07
C VAL A 153 7.65 -11.65 10.22
N ALA A 154 6.42 -11.76 10.71
CA ALA A 154 5.47 -10.66 10.96
C ALA A 154 5.12 -10.53 12.44
N GLU A 155 6.05 -10.92 13.32
CA GLU A 155 5.90 -10.88 14.77
C GLU A 155 7.23 -10.63 15.49
N GLU A 156 7.15 -9.96 16.63
CA GLU A 156 8.25 -9.76 17.57
C GLU A 156 7.69 -9.67 18.99
N GLY A 157 8.04 -10.64 19.84
CA GLY A 157 7.53 -10.69 21.21
C GLY A 157 6.00 -10.75 21.26
N ALA A 158 5.37 -9.72 21.84
CA ALA A 158 3.92 -9.60 21.92
C ALA A 158 3.29 -8.85 20.72
N VAL A 159 4.10 -8.39 19.77
CA VAL A 159 3.61 -7.72 18.56
C VAL A 159 3.48 -8.75 17.46
N SER A 160 2.32 -8.82 16.81
CA SER A 160 2.09 -9.75 15.70
C SER A 160 1.01 -9.22 14.76
N GLY A 161 1.19 -9.40 13.46
CA GLY A 161 0.18 -9.10 12.45
C GLY A 161 -0.06 -10.25 11.49
N THR A 162 -1.08 -10.10 10.64
CA THR A 162 -1.43 -11.14 9.66
C THR A 162 -0.67 -10.94 8.34
N VAL A 163 -0.31 -12.07 7.72
CA VAL A 163 0.19 -12.14 6.35
C VAL A 163 -0.86 -12.84 5.49
N ALA A 164 -1.27 -12.23 4.38
CA ALA A 164 -2.20 -12.86 3.44
C ALA A 164 -1.76 -12.71 1.98
N TYR A 165 -2.07 -13.71 1.16
CA TYR A 165 -1.72 -13.77 -0.25
C TYR A 165 -2.87 -14.29 -1.11
N ALA A 166 -3.04 -13.77 -2.32
CA ALA A 166 -4.12 -14.17 -3.23
C ALA A 166 -3.69 -15.24 -4.26
N GLY A 167 -2.39 -15.32 -4.56
CA GLY A 167 -1.81 -16.27 -5.51
C GLY A 167 -2.06 -17.74 -5.18
N SER A 168 -1.73 -18.61 -6.12
CA SER A 168 -1.96 -20.05 -5.99
C SER A 168 -0.77 -20.77 -5.35
N VAL A 169 0.42 -20.16 -5.42
CA VAL A 169 1.66 -20.72 -4.88
C VAL A 169 2.03 -20.03 -3.58
N HIS A 170 2.32 -20.86 -2.58
CA HIS A 170 3.00 -20.46 -1.36
C HIS A 170 4.10 -21.46 -1.03
N THR A 171 5.34 -20.99 -0.86
CA THR A 171 6.48 -21.82 -0.46
C THR A 171 7.26 -21.20 0.70
N GLY A 172 7.94 -22.06 1.46
CA GLY A 172 8.84 -21.67 2.54
C GLY A 172 8.13 -21.44 3.88
N THR A 173 8.77 -20.67 4.75
CA THR A 173 8.35 -20.50 6.16
C THR A 173 7.91 -19.06 6.42
N VAL A 174 6.69 -18.90 6.97
CA VAL A 174 6.12 -17.61 7.37
C VAL A 174 5.58 -17.71 8.79
N SER A 175 5.89 -16.72 9.64
CA SER A 175 5.42 -16.66 11.03
C SER A 175 4.85 -15.27 11.35
N PRO A 176 3.58 -15.13 11.80
CA PRO A 176 2.56 -16.17 11.87
C PRO A 176 2.24 -16.79 10.51
N LYS A 177 1.59 -17.96 10.50
CA LYS A 177 1.26 -18.68 9.26
C LYS A 177 0.48 -17.77 8.29
N ALA A 178 0.96 -17.66 7.06
CA ALA A 178 0.27 -16.92 6.01
C ALA A 178 -1.08 -17.58 5.66
N VAL A 179 -2.08 -16.74 5.38
CA VAL A 179 -3.43 -17.16 4.98
C VAL A 179 -3.66 -16.86 3.51
N ARG A 180 -4.17 -17.84 2.76
CA ARG A 180 -4.60 -17.59 1.38
C ARG A 180 -5.93 -16.85 1.39
N ASP A 181 -5.97 -15.69 0.77
CA ASP A 181 -7.14 -14.83 0.63
C ASP A 181 -7.14 -14.23 -0.78
N VAL A 182 -8.03 -14.71 -1.65
CA VAL A 182 -8.11 -14.25 -3.05
C VAL A 182 -8.50 -12.78 -3.19
N GLY A 183 -9.05 -12.18 -2.12
CA GLY A 183 -9.38 -10.76 -2.05
C GLY A 183 -8.32 -9.92 -1.34
N ALA A 184 -7.15 -10.47 -1.00
CA ALA A 184 -6.17 -9.85 -0.10
C ALA A 184 -5.82 -8.39 -0.44
N VAL A 185 -5.83 -8.03 -1.73
CA VAL A 185 -5.46 -6.68 -2.22
C VAL A 185 -6.58 -5.98 -2.98
N ALA A 186 -7.80 -6.51 -3.02
CA ALA A 186 -8.88 -5.99 -3.86
C ALA A 186 -9.17 -4.50 -3.60
N LEU A 187 -9.15 -4.09 -2.33
CA LEU A 187 -9.35 -2.69 -1.91
C LEU A 187 -8.22 -1.75 -2.34
N TYR A 188 -7.02 -2.28 -2.61
CA TYR A 188 -5.82 -1.51 -2.91
C TYR A 188 -5.50 -1.46 -4.41
N ALA A 189 -6.22 -2.21 -5.26
CA ALA A 189 -5.97 -2.24 -6.70
C ALA A 189 -6.02 -0.85 -7.37
N PRO A 190 -6.97 0.05 -7.03
CA PRO A 190 -7.01 1.40 -7.62
C PRO A 190 -5.79 2.27 -7.30
N LEU A 191 -5.10 1.99 -6.17
CA LEU A 191 -4.00 2.81 -5.68
C LEU A 191 -2.81 2.86 -6.66
N ARG A 192 -2.63 1.86 -7.53
CA ARG A 192 -1.58 1.89 -8.56
C ARG A 192 -1.75 3.09 -9.49
N GLU A 193 -2.98 3.31 -9.95
CA GLU A 193 -3.33 4.41 -10.85
C GLU A 193 -3.28 5.75 -10.13
N GLU A 194 -3.71 5.79 -8.87
CA GLU A 194 -3.63 6.98 -8.03
C GLU A 194 -2.18 7.41 -7.77
N VAL A 195 -1.27 6.47 -7.51
CA VAL A 195 0.17 6.73 -7.35
C VAL A 195 0.76 7.30 -8.64
N THR A 196 0.46 6.71 -9.79
CA THR A 196 0.90 7.22 -11.10
C THR A 196 0.38 8.64 -11.35
N SER A 197 -0.92 8.86 -11.16
CA SER A 197 -1.58 10.15 -11.37
C SER A 197 -1.03 11.23 -10.44
N ALA A 198 -0.93 10.94 -9.14
CA ALA A 198 -0.41 11.86 -8.14
C ALA A 198 1.06 12.22 -8.42
N SER A 199 1.90 11.23 -8.70
CA SER A 199 3.31 11.45 -9.01
C SER A 199 3.50 12.36 -10.24
N GLY A 200 2.73 12.11 -11.31
CA GLY A 200 2.70 12.96 -12.49
C GLY A 200 2.26 14.39 -12.18
N CYS A 201 1.16 14.56 -11.45
CA CYS A 201 0.65 15.89 -11.07
C CYS A 201 1.62 16.69 -10.16
N TYR A 202 2.28 16.02 -9.21
CA TYR A 202 3.25 16.67 -8.33
C TYR A 202 4.45 17.21 -9.13
N ALA A 203 4.83 16.52 -10.20
CA ALA A 203 5.90 16.94 -11.09
C ALA A 203 5.45 17.94 -12.17
N TYR A 204 4.23 17.81 -12.69
CA TYR A 204 3.74 18.51 -13.87
C TYR A 204 2.41 19.22 -13.62
N ASP A 205 2.37 20.53 -13.88
CA ASP A 205 1.15 21.32 -13.96
C ASP A 205 0.75 21.44 -15.44
N ARG A 206 -0.33 20.76 -15.83
CA ARG A 206 -0.83 20.70 -17.22
C ARG A 206 0.26 20.29 -18.24
N GLY A 207 1.06 19.28 -17.89
CA GLY A 207 2.12 18.74 -18.74
C GLY A 207 3.41 19.57 -18.76
N VAL A 208 3.46 20.71 -18.05
CA VAL A 208 4.68 21.51 -17.90
C VAL A 208 5.26 21.26 -16.51
N ALA A 209 6.59 21.21 -16.38
CA ALA A 209 7.25 21.08 -15.09
C ALA A 209 6.68 22.09 -14.08
N ARG A 210 6.25 21.59 -12.92
CA ARG A 210 5.63 22.40 -11.87
C ARG A 210 6.60 23.51 -11.46
N ARG A 211 6.08 24.73 -11.32
CA ARG A 211 6.88 25.89 -10.93
C ARG A 211 7.58 25.64 -9.60
N SER A 212 8.91 25.78 -9.59
CA SER A 212 9.70 25.66 -8.37
C SER A 212 9.52 26.90 -7.48
N THR A 213 9.60 26.69 -6.17
CA THR A 213 9.70 27.76 -5.14
C THR A 213 11.09 27.76 -4.50
N GLY A 214 12.03 27.03 -5.07
CA GLY A 214 13.41 26.94 -4.62
C GLY A 214 14.31 26.45 -5.75
N THR A 215 15.58 26.25 -5.43
CA THR A 215 16.60 25.73 -6.35
C THR A 215 17.22 24.45 -5.80
N ALA A 216 17.57 23.53 -6.69
CA ALA A 216 18.36 22.34 -6.39
C ALA A 216 19.67 22.45 -7.17
N VAL A 217 20.81 22.37 -6.47
CA VAL A 217 22.14 22.49 -7.09
C VAL A 217 23.02 21.35 -6.60
N ASN A 218 23.48 20.51 -7.53
CA ASN A 218 24.52 19.52 -7.26
C ASN A 218 25.89 20.22 -7.27
N LEU A 219 26.60 20.18 -6.14
CA LEU A 219 27.92 20.78 -5.90
C LEU A 219 29.02 19.70 -5.80
N GLY A 220 28.78 18.53 -6.37
CA GLY A 220 29.67 17.38 -6.32
C GLY A 220 29.46 16.58 -5.03
N ALA A 221 30.10 16.95 -3.93
CA ALA A 221 30.00 16.21 -2.67
C ALA A 221 28.65 16.40 -1.93
N ALA A 222 27.83 17.35 -2.39
CA ALA A 222 26.53 17.64 -1.81
C ALA A 222 25.55 18.13 -2.87
N THR A 223 24.26 17.84 -2.68
CA THR A 223 23.18 18.57 -3.34
C THR A 223 22.51 19.49 -2.33
N VAL A 224 22.45 20.78 -2.68
CA VAL A 224 21.85 21.82 -1.84
C VAL A 224 20.50 22.24 -2.41
N PHE A 225 19.46 22.06 -1.61
CA PHE A 225 18.10 22.53 -1.86
C PHE A 225 17.89 23.85 -1.10
N THR A 226 17.70 24.95 -1.82
CA THR A 226 17.50 26.28 -1.21
C THR A 226 16.09 26.78 -1.50
N GLY A 227 15.24 26.82 -0.48
CA GLY A 227 13.88 27.34 -0.56
C GLY A 227 13.82 28.87 -0.67
N ASP A 228 12.65 29.40 -0.95
CA ASP A 228 12.41 30.85 -1.02
C ASP A 228 12.21 31.54 0.35
N GLY A 229 12.29 30.79 1.45
CA GLY A 229 12.12 31.31 2.80
C GLY A 229 10.69 31.73 3.19
N ARG A 230 9.68 31.48 2.34
CA ARG A 230 8.30 31.95 2.61
C ARG A 230 7.18 30.99 2.19
N SER A 231 7.38 30.18 1.14
CA SER A 231 6.33 29.30 0.63
C SER A 231 6.08 28.12 1.57
N ARG A 232 4.79 27.82 1.83
CA ARG A 232 4.36 26.67 2.65
C ARG A 232 4.59 25.33 1.94
N LEU A 233 4.59 25.34 0.61
CA LEU A 233 5.05 24.24 -0.22
C LEU A 233 6.35 24.67 -0.89
N GLN A 234 7.42 23.93 -0.60
CA GLN A 234 8.73 24.09 -1.22
C GLN A 234 8.88 23.06 -2.34
N VAL A 235 8.82 23.52 -3.60
CA VAL A 235 8.98 22.67 -4.79
C VAL A 235 10.39 22.82 -5.33
N PHE A 236 11.11 21.70 -5.39
CA PHE A 236 12.43 21.59 -6.01
C PHE A 236 12.35 20.65 -7.21
N ASN A 237 12.79 21.12 -8.37
CA ASN A 237 12.95 20.26 -9.55
C ASN A 237 14.45 19.95 -9.71
N ALA A 238 14.79 18.68 -9.60
CA ALA A 238 16.15 18.16 -9.76
C ALA A 238 16.22 17.31 -11.04
N PRO A 239 16.56 17.92 -12.19
CA PRO A 239 16.65 17.20 -13.47
C PRO A 239 17.92 16.34 -13.62
N PHE A 240 18.53 15.95 -12.49
CA PHE A 240 19.82 15.27 -12.42
C PHE A 240 19.82 14.22 -11.31
N ASP A 241 20.77 13.30 -11.36
CA ASP A 241 20.95 12.30 -10.31
C ASP A 241 21.53 12.95 -9.05
N LEU A 242 21.03 12.51 -7.90
CA LEU A 242 21.48 12.95 -6.59
C LEU A 242 22.69 12.10 -6.16
N VAL A 243 23.80 12.25 -6.90
CA VAL A 243 25.05 11.54 -6.69
C VAL A 243 26.26 12.48 -6.86
N ALA A 244 27.38 12.11 -6.23
CA ALA A 244 28.67 12.78 -6.44
C ALA A 244 29.30 12.40 -7.81
N PRO A 245 30.34 13.12 -8.27
CA PRO A 245 31.05 12.77 -9.50
C PRO A 245 31.52 11.32 -9.45
N GLY A 246 31.29 10.58 -10.54
CA GLY A 246 31.56 9.13 -10.58
C GLY A 246 30.51 8.25 -9.88
N GLY A 247 29.37 8.81 -9.46
CA GLY A 247 28.26 8.06 -8.84
C GLY A 247 28.40 7.86 -7.32
N GLY A 248 29.33 8.56 -6.68
CA GLY A 248 29.58 8.46 -5.25
C GLY A 248 28.44 8.99 -4.37
N ALA A 249 28.53 8.73 -3.06
CA ALA A 249 27.59 9.26 -2.09
C ALA A 249 27.77 10.77 -1.91
N GLN A 250 26.68 11.47 -1.63
CA GLN A 250 26.69 12.89 -1.32
C GLN A 250 25.83 13.24 -0.10
N GLU A 251 26.09 14.40 0.48
CA GLU A 251 25.19 15.02 1.44
C GLU A 251 23.97 15.64 0.76
N LEU A 252 22.82 15.57 1.42
CA LEU A 252 21.59 16.26 0.98
C LEU A 252 21.27 17.35 2.00
N LEU A 253 21.30 18.61 1.58
CA LEU A 253 21.21 19.75 2.47
C LEU A 253 20.03 20.64 2.12
N PHE A 254 19.22 21.01 3.11
CA PHE A 254 18.10 21.94 2.93
C PHE A 254 18.40 23.28 3.62
N ARG A 255 18.14 24.38 2.92
CA ARG A 255 18.36 25.75 3.37
C ARG A 255 17.14 26.61 3.06
N ALA A 256 16.89 27.61 3.88
CA ALA A 256 15.78 28.57 3.70
C ALA A 256 14.41 27.89 3.45
N VAL A 257 14.19 26.73 4.07
CA VAL A 257 12.88 26.06 4.12
C VAL A 257 12.16 26.59 5.36
N PRO A 258 10.97 27.20 5.23
CA PRO A 258 10.23 27.67 6.39
C PRO A 258 9.84 26.53 7.33
N ASP A 259 9.78 26.82 8.62
CA ASP A 259 9.32 25.85 9.61
C ASP A 259 7.92 25.34 9.29
N GLY A 260 7.79 24.02 9.32
CA GLY A 260 6.55 23.34 8.97
C GLY A 260 6.17 23.47 7.49
N ALA A 261 7.04 23.90 6.58
CA ALA A 261 6.77 23.78 5.16
C ALA A 261 6.76 22.31 4.71
N THR A 262 5.94 22.00 3.71
CA THR A 262 6.02 20.74 2.96
C THR A 262 7.09 20.88 1.90
N VAL A 263 7.94 19.88 1.76
CA VAL A 263 9.01 19.83 0.77
C VAL A 263 8.71 18.73 -0.23
N LEU A 264 8.62 19.13 -1.50
CA LEU A 264 8.43 18.25 -2.64
C LEU A 264 9.67 18.35 -3.54
N VAL A 265 10.43 17.26 -3.65
CA VAL A 265 11.56 17.15 -4.56
C VAL A 265 11.16 16.28 -5.75
N ASN A 266 10.96 16.88 -6.91
CA ASN A 266 10.73 16.18 -8.17
C ASN A 266 12.08 15.85 -8.83
N VAL A 267 12.44 14.58 -8.84
CA VAL A 267 13.64 14.08 -9.52
C VAL A 267 13.23 13.63 -10.93
N THR A 268 13.18 14.57 -11.86
CA THR A 268 12.66 14.38 -13.22
C THR A 268 13.76 14.00 -14.20
N ASN A 269 13.41 13.47 -15.37
CA ASN A 269 14.38 13.25 -16.46
C ASN A 269 14.01 13.98 -17.75
N PRO A 270 14.34 15.28 -17.87
CA PRO A 270 14.02 16.03 -19.08
C PRO A 270 14.86 15.62 -20.30
N GLU A 271 15.99 14.93 -20.10
CA GLU A 271 16.94 14.55 -21.17
C GLU A 271 16.75 13.12 -21.68
N GLY A 272 15.72 12.40 -21.22
CA GLY A 272 15.36 11.08 -21.75
C GLY A 272 16.16 9.90 -21.20
N GLY A 273 16.92 10.07 -20.11
CA GLY A 273 17.53 8.95 -19.40
C GLY A 273 16.50 8.04 -18.72
N THR A 274 16.82 6.75 -18.60
CA THR A 274 15.88 5.76 -18.03
C THR A 274 15.97 5.63 -16.51
N THR A 275 17.11 5.97 -15.93
CA THR A 275 17.43 5.71 -14.52
C THR A 275 17.56 7.02 -13.74
N ARG A 276 17.07 7.03 -12.49
CA ARG A 276 17.35 8.08 -11.49
C ARG A 276 18.00 7.50 -10.26
N ALA A 277 19.10 8.10 -9.84
CA ALA A 277 19.88 7.63 -8.70
C ALA A 277 19.90 8.65 -7.55
N VAL A 278 19.76 8.15 -6.34
CA VAL A 278 20.07 8.84 -5.09
C VAL A 278 21.11 8.02 -4.36
N ASN A 279 22.30 8.61 -4.15
CA ASN A 279 23.36 8.01 -3.36
C ASN A 279 23.71 8.95 -2.21
N THR A 280 23.37 8.58 -0.98
CA THR A 280 23.60 9.44 0.19
C THR A 280 24.32 8.74 1.33
N SER A 281 25.17 9.50 2.01
CA SER A 281 25.81 9.14 3.28
C SER A 281 25.14 9.83 4.48
N SER A 282 24.09 10.62 4.25
CA SER A 282 23.40 11.35 5.32
C SER A 282 22.71 10.39 6.27
N GLY A 283 22.79 10.65 7.58
CA GLY A 283 22.03 9.92 8.60
C GLY A 283 20.63 10.51 8.78
N ARG A 284 20.59 11.78 9.23
CA ARG A 284 19.38 12.60 9.33
C ARG A 284 19.55 13.86 8.50
N LEU A 285 18.50 14.26 7.79
CA LEU A 285 18.54 15.46 6.95
C LEU A 285 18.36 16.74 7.78
N ALA A 286 19.30 17.67 7.63
CA ALA A 286 19.25 18.98 8.29
C ALA A 286 18.39 19.97 7.49
N GLY A 287 17.68 20.86 8.20
CA GLY A 287 16.89 21.94 7.58
C GLY A 287 15.55 21.50 6.97
N VAL A 288 15.14 20.24 7.20
CA VAL A 288 13.86 19.71 6.75
C VAL A 288 13.31 18.71 7.78
N ARG A 289 11.99 18.55 7.81
CA ARG A 289 11.33 17.50 8.60
C ARG A 289 11.00 16.31 7.71
N ARG A 290 11.45 15.12 8.10
CA ARG A 290 11.15 13.84 7.44
C ARG A 290 9.66 13.67 7.13
N GLU A 291 8.79 13.95 8.11
CA GLU A 291 7.34 13.76 7.97
C GLU A 291 6.71 14.75 6.97
N ARG A 292 7.47 15.71 6.44
CA ARG A 292 7.00 16.71 5.47
C ARG A 292 7.80 16.72 4.18
N LEU A 293 8.70 15.76 3.99
CA LEU A 293 9.54 15.63 2.81
C LEU A 293 9.03 14.50 1.92
N LEU A 294 8.86 14.78 0.63
CA LEU A 294 8.52 13.80 -0.39
C LEU A 294 9.51 13.87 -1.56
N TRP A 295 10.09 12.72 -1.89
CA TRP A 295 10.92 12.46 -3.06
C TRP A 295 10.05 11.84 -4.16
N ASN A 296 9.81 12.58 -5.24
CA ASN A 296 8.94 12.17 -6.33
C ASN A 296 9.76 11.82 -7.58
N PHE A 297 9.57 10.60 -8.10
CA PHE A 297 10.20 10.08 -9.31
C PHE A 297 9.10 9.78 -10.34
N PRO A 298 8.65 10.78 -11.11
CA PRO A 298 7.49 10.64 -11.99
C PRO A 298 7.77 9.76 -13.22
N ASP A 299 8.95 9.90 -13.83
CA ASP A 299 9.19 9.36 -15.19
C ASP A 299 10.13 8.15 -15.24
N ALA A 300 10.85 7.89 -14.15
CA ALA A 300 11.99 6.98 -14.13
C ALA A 300 11.58 5.53 -14.42
N LYS A 301 12.26 4.86 -15.37
CA LYS A 301 12.14 3.40 -15.59
C LYS A 301 12.84 2.63 -14.49
N GLU A 302 13.91 3.18 -13.95
CA GLU A 302 14.62 2.61 -12.82
C GLU A 302 14.91 3.70 -11.79
N VAL A 303 14.62 3.44 -10.52
CA VAL A 303 15.04 4.29 -9.41
C VAL A 303 16.05 3.52 -8.57
N ARG A 304 17.22 4.10 -8.32
CA ARG A 304 18.26 3.50 -7.47
C ARG A 304 18.44 4.33 -6.21
N LEU A 305 18.07 3.75 -5.07
CA LEU A 305 18.27 4.34 -3.76
C LEU A 305 19.43 3.60 -3.08
N THR A 306 20.60 4.22 -3.05
CA THR A 306 21.85 3.62 -2.57
C THR A 306 22.59 4.54 -1.60
N GLY A 307 23.73 4.06 -1.09
CA GLY A 307 24.60 4.74 -0.15
C GLY A 307 24.57 4.12 1.25
N ALA A 308 25.55 4.50 2.06
CA ALA A 308 25.69 3.98 3.44
C ALA A 308 24.79 4.73 4.44
N GLY A 309 24.18 5.84 4.03
CA GLY A 309 23.26 6.64 4.83
C GLY A 309 21.81 6.12 4.81
N GLN A 310 20.95 6.87 5.48
CA GLN A 310 19.50 6.71 5.43
C GLN A 310 18.87 7.88 4.68
N LEU A 311 17.79 7.61 3.95
CA LEU A 311 17.01 8.64 3.27
C LEU A 311 15.80 9.01 4.12
N ASP A 312 15.81 10.21 4.70
CA ASP A 312 14.61 10.76 5.31
C ASP A 312 13.62 11.24 4.24
N GLY A 313 12.35 10.96 4.47
CA GLY A 313 11.24 11.43 3.66
C GLY A 313 10.52 10.30 2.96
N THR A 314 9.30 10.62 2.53
CA THR A 314 8.48 9.72 1.74
C THR A 314 9.03 9.57 0.33
N VAL A 315 9.01 8.37 -0.22
CA VAL A 315 9.37 8.08 -1.62
C VAL A 315 8.11 7.77 -2.42
N LEU A 316 7.95 8.42 -3.57
CA LEU A 316 6.88 8.19 -4.53
C LEU A 316 7.45 7.94 -5.93
N VAL A 317 7.16 6.79 -6.53
CA VAL A 317 7.61 6.43 -7.88
C VAL A 317 6.39 6.18 -8.77
N GLY A 318 6.18 7.05 -9.76
CA GLY A 318 4.93 7.13 -10.51
C GLY A 318 4.80 6.14 -11.67
N ARG A 319 5.90 5.73 -12.28
CA ARG A 319 5.86 4.94 -13.52
C ARG A 319 5.51 3.47 -13.25
N ARG A 320 4.46 2.97 -13.92
CA ARG A 320 3.95 1.59 -13.75
C ARG A 320 4.95 0.50 -14.10
N ALA A 321 5.69 0.69 -15.20
CA ALA A 321 6.72 -0.24 -15.67
C ALA A 321 8.09 -0.02 -15.01
N SER A 322 8.15 0.77 -13.92
CA SER A 322 9.41 1.04 -13.25
C SER A 322 9.86 -0.11 -12.36
N VAL A 323 11.16 -0.16 -12.10
CA VAL A 323 11.77 -0.95 -11.03
C VAL A 323 12.50 -0.01 -10.08
N THR A 324 12.13 -0.05 -8.81
CA THR A 324 12.89 0.66 -7.76
C THR A 324 13.79 -0.31 -7.03
N ARG A 325 15.09 -0.03 -7.00
CA ARG A 325 16.11 -0.81 -6.32
C ARG A 325 16.62 -0.04 -5.11
N VAL A 326 16.42 -0.62 -3.92
CA VAL A 326 16.84 -0.04 -2.64
C VAL A 326 17.96 -0.89 -2.06
N THR A 327 19.14 -0.29 -1.94
CA THR A 327 20.35 -0.89 -1.34
C THR A 327 20.90 -0.06 -0.17
N MET A 328 20.35 1.13 0.07
CA MET A 328 20.76 2.02 1.14
C MET A 328 20.43 1.49 2.53
N ALA A 329 21.13 1.98 3.56
CA ALA A 329 20.99 1.45 4.93
C ALA A 329 19.57 1.60 5.49
N GLY A 330 18.84 2.66 5.10
CA GLY A 330 17.46 2.83 5.52
C GLY A 330 16.68 3.85 4.71
N VAL A 331 15.37 3.65 4.57
CA VAL A 331 14.43 4.69 4.14
C VAL A 331 13.53 5.02 5.32
N ASN A 332 13.55 6.27 5.76
CA ASN A 332 12.74 6.76 6.87
C ASN A 332 11.56 7.56 6.33
N GLY A 333 10.46 6.88 5.99
CA GLY A 333 9.30 7.51 5.38
C GLY A 333 8.27 6.49 4.92
N ARG A 334 7.21 6.99 4.29
CA ARG A 334 6.35 6.15 3.47
C ARG A 334 7.06 5.77 2.16
N PHE A 335 6.72 4.62 1.59
CA PHE A 335 7.31 4.17 0.32
C PHE A 335 6.21 3.69 -0.64
N PHE A 336 6.00 4.40 -1.73
CA PHE A 336 4.95 4.11 -2.70
C PHE A 336 5.55 4.03 -4.10
N THR A 337 5.37 2.90 -4.77
CA THR A 337 5.75 2.73 -6.17
C THR A 337 4.60 2.12 -6.96
N ALA A 338 4.28 2.68 -8.12
CA ALA A 338 3.35 2.08 -9.07
C ALA A 338 3.96 0.88 -9.81
N GLY A 339 5.29 0.74 -9.77
CA GLY A 339 6.03 -0.37 -10.36
C GLY A 339 6.50 -1.39 -9.32
N SER A 340 7.57 -2.11 -9.65
CA SER A 340 8.14 -3.16 -8.82
C SER A 340 9.21 -2.63 -7.86
N LEU A 341 9.44 -3.36 -6.76
CA LEU A 341 10.45 -3.07 -5.74
C LEU A 341 11.44 -4.23 -5.61
N ILE A 342 12.73 -3.90 -5.61
CA ILE A 342 13.82 -4.78 -5.24
C ILE A 342 14.48 -4.19 -4.00
N HIS A 343 14.35 -4.88 -2.87
CA HIS A 343 15.02 -4.51 -1.63
C HIS A 343 16.17 -5.48 -1.37
N GLU A 344 17.38 -4.95 -1.33
CA GLU A 344 18.58 -5.76 -1.17
C GLU A 344 19.65 -5.01 -0.39
N SER A 345 20.83 -5.61 -0.24
CA SER A 345 21.98 -4.95 0.37
C SER A 345 23.06 -4.68 -0.67
N GLY A 346 23.79 -3.58 -0.47
CA GLY A 346 25.06 -3.38 -1.16
C GLY A 346 26.09 -4.46 -0.76
N ALA A 347 27.15 -4.60 -1.56
CA ALA A 347 28.20 -5.58 -1.28
C ALA A 347 28.79 -5.42 0.13
N GLY A 348 28.78 -6.50 0.92
CA GLY A 348 29.28 -6.51 2.30
C GLY A 348 28.40 -5.79 3.34
N ALA A 349 27.31 -5.15 2.92
CA ALA A 349 26.38 -4.49 3.81
C ALA A 349 25.28 -5.45 4.30
N VAL A 350 24.77 -5.20 5.50
CA VAL A 350 23.67 -5.95 6.14
C VAL A 350 22.71 -4.99 6.82
N GLY A 351 21.45 -5.41 7.03
CA GLY A 351 20.50 -4.66 7.86
C GLY A 351 19.72 -3.55 7.13
N GLN A 352 19.69 -3.58 5.79
CA GLN A 352 18.91 -2.61 5.00
C GLN A 352 17.43 -2.72 5.35
N ALA A 353 16.81 -1.57 5.60
CA ALA A 353 15.48 -1.51 6.18
C ALA A 353 14.62 -0.40 5.57
N LEU A 354 13.31 -0.65 5.49
CA LEU A 354 12.31 0.37 5.18
C LEU A 354 11.54 0.65 6.47
N HIS A 355 11.71 1.84 7.06
CA HIS A 355 11.11 2.20 8.35
C HIS A 355 9.78 2.93 8.17
N ALA A 356 8.92 2.89 9.18
CA ALA A 356 7.58 3.48 9.10
C ALA A 356 7.50 4.89 9.67
N TYR A 357 7.36 5.89 8.80
CA TYR A 357 7.13 7.28 9.22
C TYR A 357 6.00 7.90 8.38
N PRO A 358 5.13 8.71 8.99
CA PRO A 358 3.98 9.29 8.31
C PRO A 358 4.41 10.42 7.38
N PHE A 359 3.46 10.85 6.55
CA PHE A 359 3.57 12.06 5.78
C PHE A 359 2.46 13.05 6.18
N ASP A 360 2.85 14.12 6.89
CA ASP A 360 1.99 15.19 7.38
C ASP A 360 2.04 16.44 6.48
N GLY A 361 2.65 16.32 5.29
CA GLY A 361 2.75 17.40 4.33
C GLY A 361 1.45 17.67 3.57
N SER A 362 1.30 18.91 3.09
CA SER A 362 0.23 19.31 2.18
C SER A 362 0.78 19.37 0.77
N LEU A 363 0.33 18.43 -0.07
CA LEU A 363 0.74 18.33 -1.47
C LEU A 363 -0.22 19.12 -2.37
N PRO A 364 0.17 19.45 -3.62
CA PRO A 364 -0.73 20.06 -4.58
C PRO A 364 -2.04 19.27 -4.74
N ASP A 365 -3.15 19.97 -4.88
CA ASP A 365 -4.40 19.35 -5.33
C ASP A 365 -4.28 18.99 -6.81
N CYS A 366 -4.51 17.73 -7.12
CA CYS A 366 -4.28 17.14 -8.42
C CYS A 366 -5.56 16.86 -9.21
N GLY A 367 -6.73 16.97 -8.57
CA GLY A 367 -7.94 16.36 -9.12
C GLY A 367 -7.74 14.86 -9.43
N THR A 368 -8.77 14.23 -9.98
CA THR A 368 -8.75 12.80 -10.36
C THR A 368 -8.46 12.56 -11.84
N THR A 369 -8.00 13.59 -12.57
CA THR A 369 -7.68 13.42 -13.99
C THR A 369 -6.41 12.58 -14.14
N VAL A 370 -6.57 11.31 -14.49
CA VAL A 370 -5.46 10.40 -14.83
C VAL A 370 -4.74 10.97 -16.06
N PRO A 371 -3.48 11.42 -15.96
CA PRO A 371 -2.72 11.79 -17.14
C PRO A 371 -2.52 10.55 -18.01
N ALA A 372 -2.70 10.69 -19.33
CA ALA A 372 -2.27 9.65 -20.26
C ALA A 372 -0.75 9.47 -20.14
N ASP A 373 -0.31 8.21 -20.01
CA ASP A 373 1.11 7.84 -20.01
C ASP A 373 1.79 8.38 -21.28
N PRO A 374 3.05 8.87 -21.26
CA PRO A 374 3.80 9.09 -22.49
C PRO A 374 3.98 7.75 -23.22
N ALA A 375 3.08 7.46 -24.15
CA ALA A 375 3.04 6.34 -25.10
C ALA A 375 4.00 5.17 -24.77
N ASP A 376 3.53 4.23 -23.95
CA ASP A 376 4.20 2.95 -23.74
C ASP A 376 3.86 2.02 -24.91
N SER A 377 4.62 2.13 -26.00
CA SER A 377 4.59 1.15 -27.07
C SER A 377 5.28 -0.14 -26.61
N GLY A 378 4.51 -1.02 -25.97
CA GLY A 378 4.89 -2.41 -25.74
C GLY A 378 5.35 -2.72 -24.33
N GLU A 379 4.40 -3.09 -23.47
CA GLU A 379 4.65 -3.87 -22.27
C GLU A 379 5.19 -5.25 -22.69
N PRO A 380 6.44 -5.63 -22.39
CA PRO A 380 6.88 -7.01 -22.59
C PRO A 380 6.26 -7.85 -21.47
N LEU A 381 5.48 -8.87 -21.85
CA LEU A 381 5.18 -9.98 -20.96
C LEU A 381 6.49 -10.52 -20.35
N PRO A 382 6.52 -10.90 -19.06
CA PRO A 382 7.69 -11.52 -18.46
C PRO A 382 8.11 -12.73 -19.30
N LEU A 383 9.33 -12.69 -19.84
CA LEU A 383 9.90 -13.82 -20.57
C LEU A 383 9.97 -15.03 -19.61
N PRO A 384 9.49 -16.23 -20.00
CA PRO A 384 9.78 -17.44 -19.24
C PRO A 384 11.30 -17.65 -19.19
N MET A 385 11.83 -17.92 -18.00
CA MET A 385 13.25 -18.18 -17.82
C MET A 385 13.70 -19.33 -18.73
N PRO A 386 14.80 -19.19 -19.51
CA PRO A 386 15.26 -20.23 -20.40
C PRO A 386 15.81 -21.41 -19.58
N SER A 387 15.23 -22.59 -19.81
CA SER A 387 15.87 -23.87 -19.52
C SER A 387 17.22 -23.96 -20.26
N GLY A 388 18.25 -24.46 -19.56
CA GLY A 388 19.65 -24.43 -19.99
C GLY A 388 19.98 -25.05 -21.36
N PRO A 389 21.19 -24.79 -21.90
CA PRO A 389 21.48 -25.00 -23.32
C PRO A 389 21.72 -26.48 -23.67
N ALA A 390 20.98 -26.97 -24.67
CA ALA A 390 21.45 -28.05 -25.55
C ALA A 390 22.27 -27.45 -26.70
N ALA A 391 23.34 -28.14 -27.09
CA ALA A 391 24.41 -27.70 -27.99
C ALA A 391 23.95 -27.25 -29.40
N PRO A 392 24.64 -26.32 -30.07
CA PRO A 392 24.29 -25.89 -31.43
C PRO A 392 24.97 -26.72 -32.52
N ALA A 393 24.19 -27.07 -33.55
CA ALA A 393 24.70 -27.44 -34.86
C ALA A 393 24.69 -26.22 -35.81
N VAL A 394 25.66 -26.21 -36.71
CA VAL A 394 26.18 -25.12 -37.55
C VAL A 394 25.34 -24.88 -38.82
N GLY A 395 25.23 -23.63 -39.29
CA GLY A 395 24.97 -23.30 -40.70
C GLY A 395 24.30 -21.95 -40.99
N PRO A 396 24.57 -21.26 -42.13
CA PRO A 396 25.04 -19.86 -42.09
C PRO A 396 24.20 -18.80 -42.83
N ALA A 397 24.47 -17.54 -42.44
CA ALA A 397 24.61 -16.28 -43.20
C ALA A 397 23.66 -15.90 -44.35
N GLY A 398 23.11 -14.68 -44.28
CA GLY A 398 22.54 -13.94 -45.41
C GLY A 398 22.26 -12.47 -45.07
N LEU A 399 22.63 -11.57 -45.98
CA LEU A 399 22.89 -10.14 -45.80
C LEU A 399 21.70 -9.21 -46.16
N ALA A 400 21.77 -8.00 -45.59
CA ALA A 400 21.46 -6.68 -46.19
C ALA A 400 20.00 -6.21 -46.41
N GLY A 401 19.78 -4.92 -46.09
CA GLY A 401 18.89 -4.03 -46.86
C GLY A 401 17.84 -3.24 -46.07
N ALA A 402 18.20 -2.05 -45.59
CA ALA A 402 17.28 -0.91 -45.42
C ALA A 402 17.23 -0.11 -46.76
N PRO A 403 16.38 0.94 -46.99
CA PRO A 403 15.60 1.72 -46.01
C PRO A 403 14.20 2.23 -46.45
N GLY A 404 13.50 2.87 -45.51
CA GLY A 404 12.76 4.12 -45.73
C GLY A 404 11.25 4.04 -45.99
N ALA A 405 10.45 4.53 -45.05
CA ALA A 405 9.12 5.06 -45.34
C ALA A 405 8.71 6.16 -44.35
N SER A 406 8.06 7.15 -44.94
CA SER A 406 7.66 8.49 -44.51
C SER A 406 6.56 8.56 -43.45
N TRP A 407 6.63 9.59 -42.60
CA TRP A 407 5.55 10.01 -41.71
C TRP A 407 4.53 10.90 -42.45
N SER A 408 3.25 10.66 -42.21
CA SER A 408 2.15 11.56 -42.57
C SER A 408 1.29 11.81 -41.34
N ALA A 409 1.02 13.09 -41.07
CA ALA A 409 0.24 13.61 -39.96
C ALA A 409 -1.18 13.98 -40.41
N ALA A 410 -2.16 13.88 -39.49
CA ALA A 410 -3.36 14.72 -39.33
C ALA A 410 -4.37 14.00 -38.39
N PRO A 411 -5.44 14.67 -37.89
CA PRO A 411 -5.47 15.95 -37.18
C PRO A 411 -6.29 15.88 -35.87
N ASP A 412 -6.29 16.98 -35.12
CA ASP A 412 -7.05 17.27 -33.91
C ASP A 412 -8.58 17.15 -34.06
N THR A 413 -9.26 16.79 -32.97
CA THR A 413 -10.68 17.15 -32.76
C THR A 413 -10.91 17.44 -31.26
N PRO A 414 -11.58 18.56 -30.90
CA PRO A 414 -11.75 18.98 -29.51
C PRO A 414 -13.10 18.56 -28.92
N GLY A 415 -13.11 18.31 -27.60
CA GLY A 415 -14.28 18.49 -26.74
C GLY A 415 -14.60 17.31 -25.83
N ALA A 416 -14.58 17.56 -24.52
CA ALA A 416 -15.75 17.44 -23.64
C ALA A 416 -15.32 17.61 -22.18
N GLN A 417 -15.84 18.66 -21.54
CA GLN A 417 -15.83 18.77 -20.09
C GLN A 417 -16.90 17.84 -19.52
N VAL A 418 -16.50 17.00 -18.56
CA VAL A 418 -17.45 16.25 -17.72
C VAL A 418 -17.06 16.53 -16.27
N ALA A 419 -18.02 17.11 -15.53
CA ALA A 419 -17.96 17.25 -14.09
C ALA A 419 -17.93 15.84 -13.47
N GLY A 420 -16.89 15.57 -12.68
CA GLY A 420 -16.67 14.28 -12.01
C GLY A 420 -16.48 14.50 -10.52
N ASP A 421 -17.29 13.80 -9.75
CA ASP A 421 -17.51 13.95 -8.32
C ASP A 421 -16.26 13.65 -7.48
N GLY A 422 -16.05 14.50 -6.48
CA GLY A 422 -14.83 14.56 -5.69
C GLY A 422 -14.62 13.35 -4.78
N HIS A 423 -13.47 12.69 -4.97
CA HIS A 423 -12.79 11.95 -3.93
C HIS A 423 -11.42 12.61 -3.73
N GLU A 424 -11.30 13.29 -2.60
CA GLU A 424 -10.33 14.34 -2.30
C GLU A 424 -9.09 13.77 -1.59
N LEU A 425 -7.91 14.24 -1.98
CA LEU A 425 -6.66 14.04 -1.25
C LEU A 425 -6.47 15.16 -0.23
N ALA A 426 -6.10 14.76 0.99
CA ALA A 426 -5.80 15.59 2.14
C ALA A 426 -6.95 16.47 2.68
N ARG A 427 -7.95 15.84 3.31
CA ARG A 427 -8.69 16.50 4.41
C ARG A 427 -8.63 15.71 5.69
N THR A 428 -8.40 16.44 6.78
CA THR A 428 -8.80 16.07 8.14
C THR A 428 -10.21 15.50 8.10
N GLY A 429 -10.41 14.28 8.59
CA GLY A 429 -11.67 13.54 8.48
C GLY A 429 -12.90 14.33 9.00
N PRO A 430 -14.12 14.00 8.53
CA PRO A 430 -15.33 14.72 8.91
C PRO A 430 -15.67 14.52 10.40
N PRO A 431 -16.36 15.47 11.07
CA PRO A 431 -16.70 15.37 12.48
C PRO A 431 -17.66 14.18 12.71
N MET A 432 -17.37 13.37 13.74
CA MET A 432 -18.09 12.13 14.11
C MET A 432 -19.61 12.28 14.43
N GLY A 433 -20.20 13.46 14.24
CA GLY A 433 -21.62 13.71 14.50
C GLY A 433 -22.59 13.07 13.49
N ALA A 434 -22.17 12.89 12.22
CA ALA A 434 -23.08 12.38 11.18
C ALA A 434 -23.37 10.86 11.30
N TYR A 435 -22.40 10.07 11.80
CA TYR A 435 -22.54 8.61 11.91
C TYR A 435 -23.39 8.17 13.11
N MET A 436 -23.45 8.98 14.17
CA MET A 436 -24.32 8.72 15.34
C MET A 436 -25.81 8.91 15.02
N ALA A 437 -26.16 9.78 14.06
CA ALA A 437 -27.54 10.00 13.65
C ALA A 437 -28.10 8.85 12.79
N ALA A 438 -27.28 8.22 11.95
CA ALA A 438 -27.69 7.07 11.15
C ALA A 438 -27.90 5.80 12.00
N GLY A 439 -27.04 5.58 13.01
CA GLY A 439 -27.16 4.43 13.91
C GLY A 439 -28.42 4.48 14.80
N THR A 440 -28.81 5.67 15.26
CA THR A 440 -30.00 5.83 16.11
C THR A 440 -31.31 5.61 15.35
N ALA A 441 -31.38 5.95 14.06
CA ALA A 441 -32.56 5.71 13.22
C ALA A 441 -32.81 4.21 12.97
N LEU A 442 -31.76 3.41 12.78
CA LEU A 442 -31.87 1.96 12.53
C LEU A 442 -32.31 1.17 13.76
N VAL A 443 -31.83 1.56 14.96
CA VAL A 443 -32.27 0.92 16.22
C VAL A 443 -33.75 1.22 16.51
N ALA A 444 -34.22 2.43 16.22
CA ALA A 444 -35.63 2.79 16.38
C ALA A 444 -36.55 2.02 15.41
N ALA A 445 -36.12 1.82 14.16
CA ALA A 445 -36.87 1.04 13.18
C ALA A 445 -36.97 -0.45 13.57
N GLY A 446 -35.88 -1.03 14.10
CA GLY A 446 -35.85 -2.40 14.60
C GLY A 446 -36.79 -2.62 15.80
N ALA A 447 -36.81 -1.69 16.75
CA ALA A 447 -37.70 -1.74 17.91
C ALA A 447 -39.19 -1.61 17.51
N GLY A 448 -39.49 -0.76 16.51
CA GLY A 448 -40.85 -0.61 15.98
C GLY A 448 -41.39 -1.89 15.33
N LEU A 449 -40.56 -2.61 14.57
CA LEU A 449 -40.96 -3.86 13.92
C LEU A 449 -41.24 -4.97 14.94
N ALA A 450 -40.42 -5.07 15.99
CA ALA A 450 -40.60 -6.05 17.07
C ALA A 450 -41.93 -5.82 17.82
N LEU A 451 -42.29 -4.56 18.09
CA LEU A 451 -43.56 -4.20 18.72
C LEU A 451 -44.77 -4.55 17.86
N VAL A 452 -44.71 -4.33 16.54
CA VAL A 452 -45.80 -4.69 15.61
C VAL A 452 -46.03 -6.21 15.57
N VAL A 453 -44.96 -7.00 15.61
CA VAL A 453 -45.05 -8.47 15.64
C VAL A 453 -45.65 -8.97 16.96
N LEU A 454 -45.24 -8.38 18.10
CA LEU A 454 -45.81 -8.69 19.42
C LEU A 454 -47.29 -8.28 19.53
N PHE A 455 -47.69 -7.18 18.90
CA PHE A 455 -49.08 -6.72 18.92
C PHE A 455 -49.99 -7.61 18.05
N ARG A 456 -49.52 -8.02 16.88
CA ARG A 456 -50.27 -8.92 15.98
C ARG A 456 -50.41 -10.35 16.54
N THR A 457 -49.44 -10.81 17.31
CA THR A 457 -49.51 -12.14 17.96
C THR A 457 -50.46 -12.14 19.16
N ARG A 458 -50.60 -11.02 19.89
CA ARG A 458 -51.63 -10.90 20.94
C ARG A 458 -53.05 -10.82 20.42
N MET A 459 -53.28 -10.16 19.28
CA MET A 459 -54.63 -9.99 18.72
C MET A 459 -55.22 -11.30 18.16
N ARG A 460 -54.39 -12.29 17.84
CA ARG A 460 -54.85 -13.62 17.36
C ARG A 460 -55.19 -14.62 18.48
N VAL A 461 -55.09 -14.22 19.76
CA VAL A 461 -55.38 -15.08 20.92
C VAL A 461 -56.75 -14.73 21.54
N VAL A 462 -57.48 -13.76 20.98
CA VAL A 462 -58.77 -13.27 21.52
C VAL A 462 -59.95 -13.48 20.53
N GLU A 463 -59.81 -14.34 19.53
CA GLU A 463 -60.94 -14.84 18.73
C GLU A 463 -61.18 -16.34 18.95
#